data_AF-A0A7W6HJH4-F1
#
_entry.id   AF-A0A7W6HJH4-F1
#
_cell.length_a   1.000
_cell.length_b   1.000
_cell.length_c   1.000
_cell.angle_alpha   90.00
_cell.angle_beta   90.00
_cell.angle_gamma   90.00
#
_symmetry.space_group_name_H-M   'P 1'
#
loop_
_entity.id
_entity.type
_entity.pdbx_description
1 polymer ?
#
loop_
_entity_poly.entity_id
_entity_poly.type
_entity_poly.pdbx_seq_one_letter_code
_entity_poly.pdbx_strand_id
1 'polypeptide(L)'
;MRFNRMLMRHRLAGTLDYQRYIDRPVQMPLGRQHHTLKEREYTMYDSYIICTSPRSGSTLLCKLLGATAVAGNPRSYFHRGSIGDWLAYLKLDLDPSLPEIDHLEAIFAEALKQGRSQTDLFGLRLQGHSFEQFRDRLTLLHPAVATDRDRIEATIGRTLFIHLTRLDKVEQAISYVKAQQTGLWHKAPDGSELERLSAPTEPVYDAATICKAHDTFTGYDDAWKAWFADQNIDPLRLTYEALSADPIASLQQILLHLSLDPASAQYILPGTAKLADEMSRSWADRFLAELNTARNSA
;
A
#
# COMPACT_ATOMS: atom_id res chain seq x y z
N MET A 1 3.96 -66.20 -22.87
CA MET A 1 5.24 -65.49 -23.05
C MET A 1 5.08 -64.05 -22.55
N ARG A 2 5.66 -63.76 -21.39
CA ARG A 2 6.72 -62.73 -21.15
C ARG A 2 6.31 -61.24 -21.22
N PHE A 3 6.28 -60.65 -20.01
CA PHE A 3 6.96 -59.43 -19.54
C PHE A 3 6.50 -57.99 -19.94
N ASN A 4 6.08 -57.27 -18.87
CA ASN A 4 6.48 -55.93 -18.38
C ASN A 4 6.39 -54.63 -19.22
N ARG A 5 5.69 -53.64 -18.63
CA ARG A 5 6.19 -52.32 -18.14
C ARG A 5 5.05 -51.65 -17.34
N MET A 6 5.15 -51.55 -16.01
CA MET A 6 5.70 -50.42 -15.22
C MET A 6 5.15 -49.04 -15.62
N LEU A 7 4.30 -48.47 -14.76
CA LEU A 7 4.19 -47.02 -14.56
C LEU A 7 3.75 -46.73 -13.12
N MET A 8 4.53 -45.87 -12.47
CA MET A 8 4.47 -45.49 -11.08
C MET A 8 3.44 -44.38 -10.82
N ARG A 9 2.83 -44.48 -9.63
CA ARG A 9 2.37 -43.44 -8.68
C ARG A 9 2.50 -41.97 -9.12
N HIS A 10 1.40 -41.22 -8.96
CA HIS A 10 1.38 -39.99 -8.13
C HIS A 10 -0.02 -39.77 -7.54
N ARG A 11 -0.08 -39.64 -6.21
CA ARG A 11 -1.23 -39.20 -5.41
C ARG A 11 -1.37 -37.69 -5.54
N LEU A 12 -2.59 -37.21 -5.76
CA LEU A 12 -3.01 -35.85 -5.44
C LEU A 12 -3.75 -35.89 -4.10
N ALA A 13 -3.25 -35.15 -3.12
CA ALA A 13 -3.86 -34.81 -1.84
C ALA A 13 -3.39 -33.38 -1.50
N GLY A 14 -4.19 -32.44 -1.03
CA GLY A 14 -5.61 -32.46 -0.73
C GLY A 14 -6.17 -31.03 -0.70
N THR A 15 -7.48 -30.94 -0.86
CA THR A 15 -8.31 -29.77 -0.56
C THR A 15 -8.61 -29.76 0.94
N LEU A 16 -8.32 -28.65 1.62
CA LEU A 16 -8.73 -28.42 3.01
C LEU A 16 -10.22 -28.07 3.04
N ASP A 17 -11.02 -29.00 3.54
CA ASP A 17 -12.46 -28.87 3.76
C ASP A 17 -12.71 -28.18 5.12
N TYR A 18 -13.10 -26.91 5.08
CA TYR A 18 -13.26 -26.03 6.25
C TYR A 18 -14.56 -26.27 7.03
N GLN A 19 -15.40 -27.24 6.62
CA GLN A 19 -16.75 -27.41 7.18
C GLN A 19 -16.83 -28.31 8.43
N ARG A 20 -15.72 -28.84 8.98
CA ARG A 20 -15.76 -29.88 10.03
C ARG A 20 -15.58 -29.45 11.48
N TYR A 21 -15.51 -28.15 11.77
CA TYR A 21 -15.25 -27.63 13.14
C TYR A 21 -16.45 -27.06 13.88
N ILE A 22 -17.68 -27.24 13.37
CA ILE A 22 -18.90 -26.81 14.06
C ILE A 22 -19.73 -28.06 14.32
N ASP A 23 -19.62 -28.59 15.55
CA ASP A 23 -20.65 -29.34 16.29
C ASP A 23 -20.02 -30.31 17.30
N ARG A 24 -19.66 -29.77 18.46
CA ARG A 24 -19.69 -30.54 19.72
C ARG A 24 -20.25 -29.65 20.83
N PRO A 25 -21.39 -30.00 21.45
CA PRO A 25 -21.89 -29.24 22.59
C PRO A 25 -21.04 -29.57 23.82
N VAL A 26 -20.39 -28.56 24.39
CA VAL A 26 -19.72 -28.65 25.70
C VAL A 26 -20.77 -28.39 26.77
N GLN A 27 -21.11 -29.40 27.58
CA GLN A 27 -21.92 -29.21 28.79
C GLN A 27 -21.05 -28.59 29.90
N MET A 28 -21.41 -27.39 30.36
CA MET A 28 -20.79 -26.70 31.50
C MET A 28 -21.74 -26.70 32.71
N PRO A 29 -21.25 -26.91 33.94
CA PRO A 29 -22.08 -26.91 35.14
C PRO A 29 -22.43 -25.48 35.58
N LEU A 30 -23.62 -25.34 36.18
CA LEU A 30 -24.21 -24.09 36.65
C LEU A 30 -23.43 -23.45 37.80
N GLY A 31 -23.07 -22.17 37.63
CA GLY A 31 -22.98 -21.19 38.71
C GLY A 31 -21.61 -20.52 38.93
N ARG A 32 -21.48 -19.26 38.48
CA ARG A 32 -21.11 -18.07 39.28
C ARG A 32 -20.69 -16.90 38.38
N GLN A 33 -21.32 -15.75 38.63
CA GLN A 33 -20.94 -14.36 38.35
C GLN A 33 -20.43 -13.99 36.96
N HIS A 34 -21.25 -13.18 36.27
CA HIS A 34 -20.91 -12.51 35.01
C HIS A 34 -19.76 -11.51 35.21
N HIS A 35 -18.58 -11.89 34.73
CA HIS A 35 -17.66 -10.96 34.09
C HIS A 35 -17.69 -11.28 32.61
N THR A 36 -18.36 -10.44 31.83
CA THR A 36 -18.29 -10.45 30.37
C THR A 36 -16.86 -10.14 29.94
N LEU A 37 -16.05 -11.18 29.77
CA LEU A 37 -14.88 -11.12 28.91
C LEU A 37 -15.42 -10.80 27.51
N LYS A 38 -15.18 -9.58 27.01
CA LYS A 38 -15.34 -9.30 25.59
C LYS A 38 -14.45 -10.31 24.86
N GLU A 39 -15.04 -11.25 24.15
CA GLU A 39 -14.35 -12.00 23.11
C GLU A 39 -13.74 -10.95 22.19
N ARG A 40 -12.42 -10.75 22.26
CA ARG A 40 -11.70 -9.97 21.26
C ARG A 40 -11.91 -10.73 19.95
N GLU A 41 -12.75 -10.23 19.07
CA GLU A 41 -12.64 -10.56 17.65
C GLU A 41 -11.20 -10.18 17.26
N TYR A 42 -10.35 -11.19 17.14
CA TYR A 42 -8.94 -10.98 16.83
C TYR A 42 -8.85 -10.48 15.39
N THR A 43 -8.46 -9.22 15.19
CA THR A 43 -7.92 -8.81 13.89
C THR A 43 -6.67 -9.66 13.63
N MET A 44 -6.61 -10.33 12.48
CA MET A 44 -5.47 -11.18 12.14
C MET A 44 -4.17 -10.39 11.99
N TYR A 45 -4.28 -9.07 11.82
CA TYR A 45 -3.19 -8.14 11.58
C TYR A 45 -3.24 -7.00 12.61
N ASP A 46 -2.07 -6.52 13.01
CA ASP A 46 -1.88 -5.30 13.80
C ASP A 46 -1.66 -4.08 12.91
N SER A 47 -1.29 -4.32 11.66
CA SER A 47 -0.97 -3.28 10.68
C SER A 47 -1.10 -3.74 9.22
N TYR A 48 -1.04 -2.78 8.31
CA TYR A 48 -0.86 -3.01 6.88
C TYR A 48 0.02 -1.96 6.21
N ILE A 49 0.69 -2.36 5.13
CA ILE A 49 1.50 -1.48 4.29
C ILE A 49 0.98 -1.53 2.85
N ILE A 50 0.63 -0.36 2.31
CA ILE A 50 0.35 -0.17 0.89
C ILE A 50 1.69 0.09 0.19
N CYS A 51 2.28 -0.97 -0.36
CA CYS A 51 3.48 -0.95 -1.19
C CYS A 51 3.10 -0.49 -2.61
N THR A 52 3.65 0.64 -3.04
CA THR A 52 3.16 1.29 -4.26
C THR A 52 4.19 2.21 -4.93
N SER A 53 3.79 2.88 -6.01
CA SER A 53 4.55 3.91 -6.72
C SER A 53 3.76 5.23 -6.78
N PRO A 54 4.41 6.38 -7.02
CA PRO A 54 3.69 7.65 -7.21
C PRO A 54 2.64 7.56 -8.31
N ARG A 55 1.46 8.19 -8.13
CA ARG A 55 0.36 8.22 -9.13
C ARG A 55 -0.28 6.86 -9.48
N SER A 56 -0.19 5.90 -8.57
CA SER A 56 -0.84 4.59 -8.65
C SER A 56 -2.28 4.53 -8.11
N GLY A 57 -2.83 5.65 -7.63
CA GLY A 57 -4.11 5.69 -6.91
C GLY A 57 -4.01 5.46 -5.40
N SER A 58 -2.81 5.34 -4.85
CA SER A 58 -2.62 5.14 -3.40
C SER A 58 -3.21 6.25 -2.52
N THR A 59 -3.29 7.50 -2.99
CA THR A 59 -4.00 8.56 -2.27
C THR A 59 -5.51 8.29 -2.17
N LEU A 60 -6.14 7.83 -3.25
CA LEU A 60 -7.56 7.45 -3.24
C LEU A 60 -7.77 6.34 -2.20
N LEU A 61 -6.96 5.29 -2.26
CA LEU A 61 -7.05 4.17 -1.32
C LEU A 61 -6.85 4.61 0.14
N CYS A 62 -5.85 5.47 0.39
CA CYS A 62 -5.62 5.99 1.74
C CYS A 62 -6.82 6.75 2.30
N LYS A 63 -7.46 7.59 1.48
CA LYS A 63 -8.66 8.33 1.90
C LYS A 63 -9.84 7.41 2.15
N LEU A 64 -10.05 6.40 1.31
CA LEU A 64 -11.11 5.41 1.48
C LEU A 64 -10.93 4.65 2.80
N LEU A 65 -9.73 4.11 3.06
CA LEU A 65 -9.42 3.40 4.30
C LEU A 65 -9.58 4.29 5.53
N GLY A 66 -9.05 5.51 5.49
CA GLY A 66 -9.21 6.47 6.59
C GLY A 66 -10.66 6.84 6.86
N ALA A 67 -11.49 6.95 5.82
CA ALA A 67 -12.90 7.29 5.95
C ALA A 67 -13.74 6.18 6.61
N THR A 68 -13.27 4.93 6.60
CA THR A 68 -13.95 3.82 7.30
C THR A 68 -13.92 3.97 8.82
N ALA A 69 -12.97 4.73 9.36
CA ALA A 69 -12.69 4.86 10.79
C ALA A 69 -12.46 3.52 11.53
N VAL A 70 -12.26 2.40 10.81
CA VAL A 70 -11.91 1.08 11.37
C VAL A 70 -10.57 0.55 10.85
N ALA A 71 -10.06 1.10 9.74
CA ALA A 71 -8.83 0.67 9.09
C ALA A 71 -7.64 1.63 9.30
N GLY A 72 -7.57 2.31 10.44
CA GLY A 72 -6.56 3.32 10.72
C GLY A 72 -6.63 4.54 9.79
N ASN A 73 -5.49 5.20 9.60
CA ASN A 73 -5.36 6.44 8.82
C ASN A 73 -4.06 6.39 8.00
N PRO A 74 -4.01 5.60 6.92
CA PRO A 74 -2.78 5.36 6.19
C PRO A 74 -2.26 6.62 5.47
N ARG A 75 -0.98 6.94 5.69
CA ARG A 75 -0.27 8.07 5.05
C ARG A 75 1.17 7.68 4.75
N SER A 76 1.93 8.58 4.12
CA SER A 76 3.38 8.43 3.92
C SER A 76 4.17 9.04 5.08
N TYR A 77 4.02 8.43 6.26
CA TYR A 77 4.75 8.85 7.47
C TYR A 77 6.28 8.83 7.25
N PHE A 78 6.76 7.82 6.54
CA PHE A 78 8.16 7.63 6.19
C PHE A 78 8.41 7.98 4.71
N HIS A 79 8.07 9.21 4.32
CA HIS A 79 8.38 9.73 2.99
C HIS A 79 9.90 9.91 2.83
N ARG A 80 10.42 9.99 1.60
CA ARG A 80 11.87 10.19 1.42
C ARG A 80 12.24 11.59 1.91
N GLY A 81 13.12 11.67 2.89
CA GLY A 81 13.50 12.92 3.54
C GLY A 81 14.60 12.74 4.58
N SER A 82 14.87 13.78 5.35
CA SER A 82 15.73 13.72 6.53
C SER A 82 14.92 13.39 7.79
N ILE A 83 15.62 13.10 8.90
CA ILE A 83 14.98 13.01 10.22
C ILE A 83 14.26 14.32 10.56
N GLY A 84 14.85 15.47 10.23
CA GLY A 84 14.22 16.78 10.41
C GLY A 84 12.89 16.91 9.66
N ASP A 85 12.82 16.41 8.42
CA ASP A 85 11.57 16.42 7.64
C ASP A 85 10.49 15.55 8.29
N TRP A 86 10.86 14.40 8.86
CA TRP A 86 9.93 13.53 9.58
C TRP A 86 9.46 14.13 10.90
N LEU A 87 10.35 14.75 11.69
CA LEU A 87 9.98 15.48 12.91
C LEU A 87 9.00 16.60 12.60
N ALA A 88 9.29 17.41 11.58
CA ALA A 88 8.41 18.49 11.13
C ALA A 88 7.05 17.96 10.67
N TYR A 89 7.04 16.88 9.88
CA TYR A 89 5.80 16.25 9.39
C TYR A 89 4.94 15.71 10.53
N LEU A 90 5.55 15.06 11.52
CA LEU A 90 4.88 14.49 12.69
C LEU A 90 4.61 15.50 13.81
N LYS A 91 5.11 16.73 13.67
CA LYS A 91 5.02 17.81 14.67
C LYS A 91 5.67 17.43 16.00
N LEU A 92 6.82 16.77 15.92
CA LEU A 92 7.67 16.45 17.06
C LEU A 92 8.73 17.53 17.22
N ASP A 93 8.88 18.01 18.45
CA ASP A 93 9.96 18.90 18.86
C ASP A 93 10.86 18.14 19.84
N LEU A 94 12.03 17.73 19.36
CA LEU A 94 13.01 16.93 20.10
C LEU A 94 14.33 17.68 20.13
N ASP A 95 15.10 17.48 21.20
CA ASP A 95 16.45 18.03 21.32
C ASP A 95 17.36 17.47 20.21
N PRO A 96 17.90 18.31 19.31
CA PRO A 96 18.76 17.87 18.21
C PRO A 96 20.05 17.16 18.66
N SER A 97 20.43 17.30 19.94
CA SER A 97 21.60 16.63 20.50
C SER A 97 21.36 15.16 20.86
N LEU A 98 20.10 14.70 20.85
CA LEU A 98 19.78 13.30 21.11
C LEU A 98 20.42 12.40 20.05
N PRO A 99 20.85 11.18 20.44
CA PRO A 99 21.22 10.13 19.50
C PRO A 99 20.19 9.95 18.36
N GLU A 100 20.67 9.58 17.17
CA GLU A 100 19.80 9.31 16.02
C GLU A 100 18.74 8.26 16.34
N ILE A 101 19.10 7.24 17.12
CA ILE A 101 18.21 6.14 17.50
C ILE A 101 17.01 6.64 18.31
N ASP A 102 17.22 7.59 19.23
CA ASP A 102 16.16 8.15 20.08
C ASP A 102 15.17 8.98 19.24
N HIS A 103 15.68 9.71 18.25
CA HIS A 103 14.85 10.40 17.27
C HIS A 103 14.00 9.42 16.46
N LEU A 104 14.59 8.31 15.98
CA LEU A 104 13.88 7.30 15.22
C LEU A 104 12.80 6.63 16.07
N GLU A 105 13.10 6.24 17.30
CA GLU A 105 12.10 5.64 18.21
C GLU A 105 10.90 6.56 18.43
N ALA A 106 11.13 7.86 18.69
CA ALA A 106 10.07 8.85 18.85
C ALA A 106 9.25 9.06 17.56
N ILE A 107 9.92 9.13 16.41
CA ILE A 107 9.28 9.25 15.09
C ILE A 107 8.38 8.06 14.81
N PHE A 108 8.87 6.83 15.02
CA PHE A 108 8.09 5.62 14.78
C PHE A 108 6.92 5.51 15.75
N ALA A 109 7.10 5.86 17.02
CA ALA A 109 6.03 5.88 18.00
C ALA A 109 4.90 6.86 17.63
N GLU A 110 5.24 8.08 17.22
CA GLU A 110 4.23 9.07 16.81
C GLU A 110 3.58 8.73 15.47
N ALA A 111 4.35 8.20 14.51
CA ALA A 111 3.80 7.69 13.25
C ALA A 111 2.79 6.56 13.48
N LEU A 112 3.12 5.60 14.34
CA LEU A 112 2.22 4.51 14.75
C LEU A 112 0.93 5.06 15.37
N LYS A 113 1.03 6.00 16.30
CA LYS A 113 -0.13 6.65 16.93
C LYS A 113 -1.01 7.37 15.89
N GLN A 114 -0.43 8.17 15.01
CA GLN A 114 -1.20 8.89 13.99
C GLN A 114 -1.82 7.97 12.93
N GLY A 115 -1.12 6.89 12.58
CA GLY A 115 -1.57 5.90 11.58
C GLY A 115 -2.60 4.91 12.11
N ARG A 116 -2.62 4.65 13.43
CA ARG A 116 -3.71 3.96 14.13
C ARG A 116 -4.94 4.86 14.27
N SER A 117 -4.73 6.17 14.45
CA SER A 117 -5.80 7.13 14.72
C SER A 117 -6.63 6.70 15.94
N GLN A 118 -7.94 6.47 15.79
CA GLN A 118 -8.83 5.98 16.85
C GLN A 118 -9.08 4.46 16.77
N THR A 119 -8.22 3.72 16.06
CA THR A 119 -8.38 2.28 15.82
C THR A 119 -7.19 1.51 16.38
N ASP A 120 -7.34 0.20 16.53
CA ASP A 120 -6.23 -0.68 16.92
C ASP A 120 -5.35 -1.07 15.72
N LEU A 121 -5.69 -0.69 14.48
CA LEU A 121 -4.97 -1.11 13.27
C LEU A 121 -4.10 0.03 12.71
N PHE A 122 -2.81 -0.21 12.51
CA PHE A 122 -1.90 0.77 11.89
C PHE A 122 -1.90 0.67 10.37
N GLY A 123 -2.15 1.77 9.67
CA GLY A 123 -2.02 1.86 8.21
C GLY A 123 -0.81 2.66 7.76
N LEU A 124 -0.06 2.17 6.77
CA LEU A 124 1.07 2.88 6.16
C LEU A 124 0.99 2.85 4.63
N ARG A 125 1.32 3.96 3.97
CA ARG A 125 1.61 4.02 2.54
C ARG A 125 3.09 4.19 2.30
N LEU A 126 3.70 3.24 1.60
CA LEU A 126 5.12 3.24 1.29
C LEU A 126 5.34 3.24 -0.23
N GLN A 127 5.93 4.32 -0.73
CA GLN A 127 6.23 4.46 -2.15
C GLN A 127 7.66 4.00 -2.43
N GLY A 128 7.91 3.46 -3.64
CA GLY A 128 9.20 2.84 -3.99
C GLY A 128 10.43 3.72 -3.73
N HIS A 129 10.33 5.03 -3.95
CA HIS A 129 11.44 5.97 -3.71
C HIS A 129 11.78 6.18 -2.22
N SER A 130 10.88 5.81 -1.30
CA SER A 130 11.06 5.91 0.15
C SER A 130 11.48 4.58 0.78
N PHE A 131 11.38 3.48 0.04
CA PHE A 131 11.47 2.15 0.60
C PHE A 131 12.87 1.81 1.13
N GLU A 132 13.91 2.12 0.37
CA GLU A 132 15.31 1.90 0.77
C GLU A 132 15.63 2.59 2.09
N GLN A 133 15.35 3.89 2.18
CA GLN A 133 15.55 4.66 3.40
C GLN A 133 14.77 4.09 4.58
N PHE A 134 13.52 3.66 4.37
CA PHE A 134 12.73 3.04 5.43
C PHE A 134 13.40 1.76 5.96
N ARG A 135 13.90 0.89 5.07
CA ARG A 135 14.62 -0.33 5.46
C ARG A 135 15.91 -0.04 6.22
N ASP A 136 16.66 0.98 5.80
CA ASP A 136 17.90 1.38 6.47
C ASP A 136 17.62 1.80 7.91
N ARG A 137 16.55 2.59 8.14
CA ARG A 137 16.14 3.00 9.50
C ARG A 137 15.68 1.82 10.33
N LEU A 138 14.94 0.87 9.75
CA LEU A 138 14.57 -0.36 10.45
C LEU A 138 15.79 -1.23 10.79
N THR A 139 16.82 -1.24 9.95
CA THR A 139 18.08 -1.94 10.25
C THR A 139 18.80 -1.33 11.44
N LEU A 140 18.78 0.00 11.58
CA LEU A 140 19.32 0.69 12.76
C LEU A 140 18.51 0.39 14.03
N LEU A 141 17.18 0.37 13.94
CA LEU A 141 16.30 0.06 15.08
C LEU A 141 16.37 -1.42 15.51
N HIS A 142 16.61 -2.31 14.55
CA HIS A 142 16.55 -3.76 14.78
C HIS A 142 17.76 -4.49 14.14
N PRO A 143 19.00 -4.20 14.61
CA PRO A 143 20.23 -4.70 13.99
C PRO A 143 20.42 -6.21 14.12
N ALA A 144 19.83 -6.82 15.16
CA ALA A 144 19.90 -8.27 15.40
C ALA A 144 18.85 -9.08 14.61
N VAL A 145 17.88 -8.41 13.98
CA VAL A 145 16.81 -9.07 13.22
C VAL A 145 17.29 -9.23 11.78
N ALA A 146 17.13 -10.43 11.22
CA ALA A 146 17.80 -10.80 9.96
C ALA A 146 17.07 -10.30 8.70
N THR A 147 15.74 -10.38 8.67
CA THR A 147 14.94 -10.09 7.47
C THR A 147 14.24 -8.74 7.59
N ASP A 148 13.98 -8.09 6.46
CA ASP A 148 13.23 -6.83 6.44
C ASP A 148 11.80 -7.03 6.93
N ARG A 149 11.18 -8.16 6.58
CA ARG A 149 9.85 -8.52 7.06
C ARG A 149 9.81 -8.58 8.58
N ASP A 150 10.74 -9.29 9.20
CA ASP A 150 10.76 -9.44 10.66
C ASP A 150 11.05 -8.11 11.34
N ARG A 151 11.90 -7.25 10.74
CA ARG A 151 12.12 -5.89 11.26
C ARG A 151 10.84 -5.06 11.21
N ILE A 152 10.11 -5.11 10.09
CA ILE A 152 8.80 -4.44 9.97
C ILE A 152 7.85 -4.96 11.05
N GLU A 153 7.69 -6.27 11.16
CA GLU A 153 6.75 -6.86 12.13
C GLU A 153 7.17 -6.60 13.59
N ALA A 154 8.48 -6.49 13.89
CA ALA A 154 8.99 -6.08 15.19
C ALA A 154 8.65 -4.62 15.53
N THR A 155 8.55 -3.74 14.53
CA THR A 155 8.22 -2.33 14.72
C THR A 155 6.72 -2.06 14.75
N ILE A 156 5.96 -2.63 13.81
CA ILE A 156 4.56 -2.26 13.55
C ILE A 156 3.56 -3.42 13.76
N GLY A 157 4.03 -4.56 14.26
CA GLY A 157 3.21 -5.76 14.50
C GLY A 157 2.92 -6.55 13.23
N ARG A 158 2.11 -7.61 13.37
CA ARG A 158 1.79 -8.51 12.26
C ARG A 158 1.16 -7.76 11.09
N THR A 159 1.83 -7.77 9.95
CA THR A 159 1.57 -6.85 8.84
C THR A 159 0.92 -7.54 7.64
N LEU A 160 -0.18 -6.98 7.12
CA LEU A 160 -0.67 -7.29 5.78
C LEU A 160 0.04 -6.41 4.75
N PHE A 161 0.67 -7.02 3.74
CA PHE A 161 1.24 -6.27 2.62
C PHE A 161 0.23 -6.16 1.48
N ILE A 162 -0.03 -4.93 1.03
CA ILE A 162 -0.92 -4.64 -0.09
C ILE A 162 -0.08 -4.03 -1.22
N HIS A 163 0.03 -4.73 -2.35
CA HIS A 163 0.72 -4.22 -3.52
C HIS A 163 -0.28 -3.53 -4.45
N LEU A 164 -0.27 -2.19 -4.44
CA LEU A 164 -1.08 -1.37 -5.33
C LEU A 164 -0.23 -0.89 -6.52
N THR A 165 -0.55 -1.38 -7.71
CA THR A 165 0.10 -0.99 -8.97
C THR A 165 -0.89 -0.35 -9.94
N ARG A 166 -0.40 0.49 -10.86
CA ARG A 166 -1.15 0.93 -12.04
C ARG A 166 -0.59 0.20 -13.25
N LEU A 167 -1.46 -0.49 -13.98
CA LEU A 167 -1.05 -1.32 -15.12
C LEU A 167 -0.60 -0.45 -16.29
N ASP A 168 -1.30 0.66 -16.54
CA ASP A 168 -0.90 1.62 -17.56
C ASP A 168 0.21 2.55 -17.06
N LYS A 169 1.46 2.15 -17.31
CA LYS A 169 2.65 2.93 -16.95
C LYS A 169 2.83 4.20 -17.75
N VAL A 170 2.30 4.27 -18.97
CA VAL A 170 2.37 5.48 -19.81
C VAL A 170 1.45 6.54 -19.24
N GLU A 171 0.18 6.21 -18.96
CA GLU A 171 -0.73 7.14 -18.31
C GLU A 171 -0.25 7.51 -16.89
N GLN A 172 0.39 6.58 -16.16
CA GLN A 172 0.99 6.87 -14.86
C GLN A 172 2.09 7.93 -14.99
N ALA A 173 3.02 7.75 -15.92
CA ALA A 173 4.13 8.66 -16.19
C ALA A 173 3.63 10.04 -16.62
N ILE A 174 2.72 10.11 -17.60
CA ILE A 174 2.13 11.38 -18.05
C ILE A 174 1.43 12.10 -16.91
N SER A 175 0.64 11.37 -16.12
CA SER A 175 -0.04 11.97 -14.98
C SER A 175 0.94 12.51 -13.94
N TYR A 176 2.10 11.89 -13.77
CA TYR A 176 3.14 12.35 -12.86
C TYR A 176 3.84 13.60 -13.39
N VAL A 177 4.27 13.59 -14.66
CA VAL A 177 4.95 14.74 -15.28
C VAL A 177 4.03 15.97 -15.30
N LYS A 178 2.75 15.80 -15.63
CA LYS A 178 1.76 16.89 -15.53
C LYS A 178 1.63 17.42 -14.11
N ALA A 179 1.55 16.53 -13.11
CA ALA A 179 1.45 16.97 -11.71
C ALA A 179 2.69 17.75 -11.24
N GLN A 180 3.88 17.33 -11.68
CA GLN A 180 5.13 18.04 -11.38
C GLN A 180 5.17 19.43 -12.01
N GLN A 181 4.77 19.58 -13.28
CA GLN A 181 4.79 20.86 -13.98
C GLN A 181 3.69 21.81 -13.49
N THR A 182 2.47 21.30 -13.33
CA THR A 182 1.32 22.12 -12.93
C THR A 182 1.29 22.41 -11.43
N GLY A 183 2.04 21.65 -10.63
CA GLY A 183 1.96 21.66 -9.18
C GLY A 183 0.71 20.98 -8.62
N LEU A 184 -0.23 20.51 -9.44
CA LEU A 184 -1.50 19.95 -8.98
C LEU A 184 -1.45 18.42 -8.87
N TRP A 185 -1.54 17.93 -7.64
CA TRP A 185 -1.37 16.49 -7.35
C TRP A 185 -2.71 15.77 -7.15
N HIS A 186 -3.70 16.43 -6.53
CA HIS A 186 -4.99 15.83 -6.23
C HIS A 186 -6.16 16.82 -6.41
N LYS A 187 -7.28 16.34 -6.95
CA LYS A 187 -8.57 17.03 -7.01
C LYS A 187 -9.65 16.22 -6.29
N ALA A 188 -10.61 16.91 -5.68
CA ALA A 188 -11.80 16.29 -5.13
C ALA A 188 -12.83 16.01 -6.25
N PRO A 189 -13.83 15.14 -6.00
CA PRO A 189 -14.85 14.80 -7.00
C PRO A 189 -15.64 16.00 -7.54
N ASP A 190 -15.80 17.05 -6.74
CA ASP A 190 -16.46 18.31 -7.11
C ASP A 190 -15.58 19.25 -7.96
N GLY A 191 -14.35 18.83 -8.28
CA GLY A 191 -13.38 19.59 -9.06
C GLY A 191 -12.48 20.52 -8.25
N SER A 192 -12.72 20.67 -6.94
CA SER A 192 -11.87 21.48 -6.06
C SER A 192 -10.46 20.89 -5.93
N GLU A 193 -9.47 21.76 -5.76
CA GLU A 193 -8.07 21.35 -5.58
C GLU A 193 -7.82 20.90 -4.15
N LEU A 194 -7.26 19.70 -4.00
CA LEU A 194 -6.92 19.15 -2.68
C LEU A 194 -5.45 19.37 -2.31
N GLU A 195 -4.57 19.39 -3.31
CA GLU A 195 -3.14 19.52 -3.08
C GLU A 195 -2.45 20.17 -4.28
N ARG A 196 -1.95 21.39 -4.06
CA ARG A 196 -1.14 22.17 -5.00
C ARG A 196 0.19 22.53 -4.34
N LEU A 197 1.30 22.09 -4.94
CA LEU A 197 2.66 22.30 -4.40
C LEU A 197 3.40 23.46 -5.09
N SER A 198 2.87 23.98 -6.20
CA SER A 198 3.45 25.14 -6.91
C SER A 198 2.39 25.93 -7.68
N ALA A 199 2.78 27.14 -8.12
CA ALA A 199 1.94 27.96 -8.98
C ALA A 199 1.55 27.21 -10.27
N PRO A 200 0.32 27.40 -10.78
CA PRO A 200 -0.12 26.74 -12.00
C PRO A 200 0.75 27.14 -13.18
N THR A 201 1.26 26.16 -13.91
CA THR A 201 1.97 26.35 -15.18
C THR A 201 1.29 25.52 -16.25
N GLU A 202 1.25 26.02 -17.48
CA GLU A 202 0.75 25.23 -18.62
C GLU A 202 1.69 24.02 -18.83
N PRO A 203 1.18 22.78 -18.75
CA PRO A 203 2.03 21.62 -18.89
C PRO A 203 2.50 21.44 -20.34
N VAL A 204 3.76 21.06 -20.52
CA VAL A 204 4.41 20.88 -21.82
C VAL A 204 4.82 19.42 -21.99
N TYR A 205 4.50 18.86 -23.16
CA TYR A 205 4.88 17.50 -23.51
C TYR A 205 6.41 17.38 -23.57
N ASP A 206 6.95 16.43 -22.82
CA ASP A 206 8.38 16.11 -22.80
C ASP A 206 8.54 14.58 -22.80
N ALA A 207 8.82 14.01 -23.98
CA ALA A 207 8.98 12.58 -24.18
C ALA A 207 10.10 11.98 -23.31
N ALA A 208 11.21 12.70 -23.12
CA ALA A 208 12.34 12.19 -22.35
C ALA A 208 11.99 12.09 -20.86
N THR A 209 11.33 13.12 -20.33
CA THR A 209 10.85 13.11 -18.94
C THR A 209 9.75 12.08 -18.71
N ILE A 210 8.82 11.90 -19.67
CA ILE A 210 7.80 10.85 -19.62
C ILE A 210 8.45 9.46 -19.64
N CYS A 211 9.40 9.20 -20.54
CA CYS A 211 10.12 7.93 -20.61
C CYS A 211 10.86 7.62 -19.30
N LYS A 212 11.57 8.61 -18.75
CA LYS A 212 12.26 8.45 -17.46
C LYS A 212 11.28 8.11 -16.33
N ALA A 213 10.12 8.77 -16.27
CA ALA A 213 9.10 8.48 -15.27
C ALA A 213 8.49 7.08 -15.46
N HIS A 214 8.21 6.69 -16.70
CA HIS A 214 7.73 5.36 -17.07
C HIS A 214 8.70 4.27 -16.58
N ASP A 215 9.98 4.40 -16.91
CA ASP A 215 11.01 3.41 -16.55
C ASP A 215 11.21 3.36 -15.03
N THR A 216 11.15 4.52 -14.37
CA THR A 216 11.21 4.61 -12.90
C THR A 216 10.05 3.84 -12.24
N PHE A 217 8.82 4.02 -12.72
CA PHE A 217 7.65 3.36 -12.12
C PHE A 217 7.51 1.89 -12.49
N THR A 218 8.08 1.49 -13.62
CA THR A 218 8.26 0.07 -13.96
C THR A 218 9.29 -0.56 -13.02
N GLY A 219 10.44 0.11 -12.82
CA GLY A 219 11.49 -0.33 -11.90
C GLY A 219 11.01 -0.46 -10.46
N TYR A 220 10.17 0.45 -9.96
CA TYR A 220 9.59 0.31 -8.61
C TYR A 220 8.68 -0.91 -8.47
N ASP A 221 7.85 -1.20 -9.47
CA ASP A 221 6.97 -2.37 -9.42
C ASP A 221 7.79 -3.67 -9.44
N ASP A 222 8.85 -3.72 -10.25
CA ASP A 222 9.72 -4.89 -10.31
C ASP A 222 10.54 -5.05 -9.02
N ALA A 223 11.01 -3.95 -8.44
CA ALA A 223 11.66 -3.96 -7.13
C ALA A 223 10.74 -4.46 -6.02
N TRP A 224 9.46 -4.04 -6.01
CA TRP A 224 8.48 -4.57 -5.05
C TRP A 224 8.28 -6.06 -5.22
N LYS A 225 8.06 -6.54 -6.46
CA LYS A 225 7.90 -7.98 -6.74
C LYS A 225 9.11 -8.79 -6.30
N ALA A 226 10.32 -8.31 -6.60
CA ALA A 226 11.57 -8.97 -6.20
C ALA A 226 11.70 -9.02 -4.68
N TRP A 227 11.42 -7.90 -4.00
CA TRP A 227 11.46 -7.85 -2.53
C TRP A 227 10.44 -8.78 -1.87
N PHE A 228 9.20 -8.84 -2.37
CA PHE A 228 8.21 -9.79 -1.86
C PHE A 228 8.68 -11.24 -2.00
N ALA A 229 9.28 -11.60 -3.13
CA ALA A 229 9.83 -12.95 -3.34
C ALA A 229 10.99 -13.25 -2.38
N ASP A 230 11.92 -12.31 -2.22
CA ASP A 230 13.08 -12.42 -1.33
C ASP A 230 12.67 -12.57 0.15
N GLN A 231 11.64 -11.85 0.58
CA GLN A 231 11.13 -11.88 1.96
C GLN A 231 10.03 -12.92 2.19
N ASN A 232 9.72 -13.75 1.19
CA ASN A 232 8.64 -14.73 1.23
C ASN A 232 7.30 -14.13 1.69
N ILE A 233 6.92 -13.01 1.07
CA ILE A 233 5.67 -12.29 1.29
C ILE A 233 4.73 -12.57 0.12
N ASP A 234 3.50 -12.99 0.43
CA ASP A 234 2.40 -13.03 -0.54
C ASP A 234 1.49 -11.82 -0.32
N PRO A 235 1.63 -10.74 -1.10
CA PRO A 235 0.87 -9.52 -0.88
C PRO A 235 -0.56 -9.63 -1.44
N LEU A 236 -1.51 -8.94 -0.82
CA LEU A 236 -2.79 -8.62 -1.47
C LEU A 236 -2.54 -7.72 -2.67
N ARG A 237 -2.83 -8.22 -3.87
CA ARG A 237 -2.59 -7.49 -5.12
C ARG A 237 -3.82 -6.68 -5.50
N LEU A 238 -3.63 -5.38 -5.74
CA LEU A 238 -4.66 -4.46 -6.19
C LEU A 238 -4.13 -3.65 -7.38
N THR A 239 -5.00 -3.38 -8.34
CA THR A 239 -4.69 -2.50 -9.47
C THR A 239 -5.43 -1.18 -9.32
N TYR A 240 -4.82 -0.10 -9.82
CA TYR A 240 -5.47 1.20 -9.94
C TYR A 240 -6.76 1.11 -10.76
N GLU A 241 -6.74 0.30 -11.82
CA GLU A 241 -7.85 0.11 -12.73
C GLU A 241 -9.06 -0.50 -12.00
N ALA A 242 -8.85 -1.54 -11.19
CA ALA A 242 -9.90 -2.11 -10.35
C ALA A 242 -10.38 -1.12 -9.27
N LEU A 243 -9.42 -0.49 -8.57
CA LEU A 243 -9.71 0.50 -7.52
C LEU A 243 -10.51 1.70 -8.04
N SER A 244 -10.22 2.17 -9.24
CA SER A 244 -10.90 3.34 -9.83
C SER A 244 -12.24 2.99 -10.46
N ALA A 245 -12.39 1.78 -11.00
CA ALA A 245 -13.65 1.30 -11.56
C ALA A 245 -14.70 1.02 -10.46
N ASP A 246 -14.29 0.38 -9.37
CA ASP A 246 -15.15 0.12 -8.22
C ASP A 246 -14.39 0.29 -6.89
N PRO A 247 -14.32 1.54 -6.38
CA PRO A 247 -13.60 1.84 -5.15
C PRO A 247 -14.20 1.15 -3.92
N ILE A 248 -15.51 0.91 -3.92
CA ILE A 248 -16.22 0.31 -2.77
C ILE A 248 -15.97 -1.18 -2.72
N ALA A 249 -16.10 -1.90 -3.85
CA ALA A 249 -15.76 -3.32 -3.89
C ALA A 249 -14.28 -3.57 -3.54
N SER A 250 -13.38 -2.72 -4.03
CA SER A 250 -11.96 -2.79 -3.69
C SER A 250 -11.70 -2.57 -2.19
N LEU A 251 -12.40 -1.60 -1.59
CA LEU A 251 -12.32 -1.34 -0.15
C LEU A 251 -12.87 -2.52 0.67
N GLN A 252 -14.03 -3.06 0.29
CA GLN A 252 -14.62 -4.24 0.93
C GLN A 252 -13.68 -5.45 0.91
N GLN A 253 -13.02 -5.69 -0.23
CA GLN A 253 -12.03 -6.77 -0.34
C GLN A 253 -10.88 -6.58 0.64
N ILE A 254 -10.35 -5.36 0.78
CA ILE A 254 -9.26 -5.07 1.73
C ILE A 254 -9.72 -5.27 3.17
N LEU A 255 -10.90 -4.75 3.54
CA LEU A 255 -11.46 -4.91 4.88
C LEU A 255 -11.63 -6.39 5.24
N LEU A 256 -12.13 -7.22 4.31
CA LEU A 256 -12.21 -8.67 4.49
C LEU A 256 -10.85 -9.31 4.76
N HIS A 257 -9.80 -8.94 4.01
CA HIS A 257 -8.44 -9.46 4.25
C HIS A 257 -7.87 -9.01 5.59
N LEU A 258 -8.24 -7.82 6.06
CA LEU A 258 -7.87 -7.30 7.38
C LEU A 258 -8.69 -7.93 8.52
N SER A 259 -9.64 -8.82 8.21
CA SER A 259 -10.62 -9.37 9.18
C SER A 259 -11.47 -8.27 9.83
N LEU A 260 -11.85 -7.25 9.04
CA LEU A 260 -12.77 -6.18 9.42
C LEU A 260 -14.11 -6.34 8.69
N ASP A 261 -15.16 -5.72 9.23
CA ASP A 261 -16.49 -5.74 8.62
C ASP A 261 -16.51 -4.97 7.28
N PRO A 262 -16.75 -5.64 6.12
CA PRO A 262 -16.85 -4.97 4.83
C PRO A 262 -18.02 -3.98 4.74
N ALA A 263 -19.06 -4.10 5.59
CA ALA A 263 -20.16 -3.14 5.60
C ALA A 263 -19.71 -1.73 5.98
N SER A 264 -18.55 -1.58 6.64
CA SER A 264 -17.92 -0.28 6.93
C SER A 264 -17.61 0.54 5.67
N ALA A 265 -17.59 -0.10 4.48
CA ALA A 265 -17.41 0.57 3.20
C ALA A 265 -18.69 1.14 2.58
N GLN A 266 -19.89 0.71 3.03
CA GLN A 266 -21.15 0.88 2.31
C GLN A 266 -21.54 2.34 2.02
N TYR A 267 -21.15 3.27 2.90
CA TYR A 267 -21.49 4.69 2.78
C TYR A 267 -20.27 5.60 2.51
N ILE A 268 -19.13 5.01 2.19
CA ILE A 268 -17.91 5.78 1.90
C ILE A 268 -18.03 6.37 0.50
N LEU A 269 -17.77 7.67 0.38
CA LEU A 269 -17.67 8.34 -0.91
C LEU A 269 -16.20 8.52 -1.30
N PRO A 270 -15.80 8.21 -2.55
CA PRO A 270 -14.44 8.46 -3.02
C PRO A 270 -14.03 9.93 -2.86
N GLY A 271 -13.01 10.21 -2.04
CA GLY A 271 -12.58 11.58 -1.74
C GLY A 271 -11.60 12.22 -2.75
N THR A 272 -11.41 11.61 -3.93
CA THR A 272 -10.52 12.11 -5.00
C THR A 272 -11.09 11.76 -6.38
N ALA A 273 -10.87 12.63 -7.37
CA ALA A 273 -11.22 12.39 -8.77
C ALA A 273 -9.98 12.08 -9.65
N LYS A 274 -10.21 11.39 -10.77
CA LYS A 274 -9.18 11.14 -11.81
C LYS A 274 -8.79 12.48 -12.46
N LEU A 275 -7.49 12.69 -12.67
CA LEU A 275 -6.95 13.90 -13.32
C LEU A 275 -6.70 13.75 -14.83
N ALA A 276 -7.03 12.60 -15.42
CA ALA A 276 -6.84 12.39 -16.85
C ALA A 276 -7.89 13.20 -17.64
N ASP A 277 -7.41 13.97 -18.62
CA ASP A 277 -8.20 14.83 -19.50
C ASP A 277 -7.83 14.57 -20.97
N GLU A 278 -8.39 15.35 -21.90
CA GLU A 278 -8.09 15.24 -23.34
C GLU A 278 -6.60 15.42 -23.65
N MET A 279 -5.91 16.30 -22.92
CA MET A 279 -4.48 16.53 -23.08
C MET A 279 -3.67 15.31 -22.64
N SER A 280 -4.05 14.65 -21.53
CA SER A 280 -3.41 13.40 -21.11
C SER A 280 -3.55 12.30 -22.16
N ARG A 281 -4.71 12.20 -22.82
CA ARG A 281 -4.90 11.24 -23.93
C ARG A 281 -4.02 11.58 -25.13
N SER A 282 -3.99 12.85 -25.55
CA SER A 282 -3.14 13.31 -26.65
C SER A 282 -1.66 13.04 -26.40
N TRP A 283 -1.18 13.23 -25.16
CA TRP A 283 0.21 12.93 -24.81
C TRP A 283 0.50 11.42 -24.86
N ALA A 284 -0.45 10.58 -24.44
CA ALA A 284 -0.29 9.12 -24.48
C ALA A 284 -0.21 8.62 -25.92
N ASP A 285 -1.13 9.06 -26.79
CA ASP A 285 -1.13 8.70 -28.21
C ASP A 285 0.18 9.12 -28.89
N ARG A 286 0.62 10.36 -28.62
CA ARG A 286 1.89 10.88 -29.15
C ARG A 286 3.09 10.06 -28.67
N PHE A 287 3.17 9.79 -27.37
CA PHE A 287 4.29 9.05 -26.78
C PHE A 287 4.39 7.62 -27.32
N LEU A 288 3.25 6.92 -27.44
CA LEU A 288 3.20 5.58 -28.01
C LEU A 288 3.62 5.54 -29.48
N ALA A 289 3.22 6.54 -30.28
CA ALA A 289 3.66 6.67 -31.67
C ALA A 289 5.18 6.89 -31.79
N GLU A 290 5.75 7.75 -30.93
CA GLU A 290 7.20 8.01 -30.88
C GLU A 290 7.98 6.74 -30.47
N LEU A 291 7.51 5.98 -29.47
CA LEU A 291 8.13 4.71 -29.06
C LEU A 291 8.13 3.64 -30.16
N ASN A 292 7.01 3.51 -30.89
CA ASN A 292 6.92 2.54 -31.98
C ASN A 292 7.85 2.90 -33.14
N THR A 293 8.00 4.19 -33.43
CA THR A 293 8.93 4.67 -34.47
C THR A 293 10.39 4.38 -34.10
N ALA A 294 10.76 4.62 -32.83
CA ALA A 294 12.10 4.32 -32.33
C ALA A 294 12.43 2.82 -32.38
N ARG A 295 11.47 1.95 -32.01
CA ARG A 295 11.62 0.48 -32.07
C ARG A 295 11.76 -0.06 -33.49
N ASN A 296 11.08 0.53 -34.46
CA ASN A 296 11.15 0.12 -35.87
C ASN A 296 12.43 0.63 -36.57
N SER A 297 13.17 1.53 -35.94
CA SER A 297 14.39 2.14 -36.49
C SER A 297 15.68 1.58 -35.88
N ALA A 298 15.57 0.65 -34.91
CA ALA A 298 16.67 0.00 -34.20
C ALA A 298 16.78 -1.47 -34.61
#